data_AF-A0A958G875-F1
#
_entry.id   AF-A0A958G875-F1
#
_cell.length_a   1.000
_cell.length_b   1.000
_cell.length_c   1.000
_cell.angle_alpha   90.00
_cell.angle_beta   90.00
_cell.angle_gamma   90.00
#
_symmetry.space_group_name_H-M   'P 1'
#
loop_
_entity.id
_entity.type
_entity.pdbx_description
1 polymer ?
#
loop_
_entity_poly.entity_id
_entity_poly.type
_entity_poly.pdbx_seq_one_letter_code
_entity_poly.pdbx_strand_id
1 'polypeptide(L)'
;GIDWLDLKYRITIGREVVEIPDLLRQLQNGKPYVRLADGSNVYLPEDLQQQLLAFSQYLDLKNGKGETRLPMAGITLLQDLQALTEHIRLDKQTAELIEKYRAFDAIRQVAPPGGLHGELRSYQKHGMDWLFFLKEFYFGGILADDMGLGKTVQVV
;
A
#
# COMPACT_ATOMS: atom_id res chain seq x y z
N GLY A 1 -15.11 3.91 -1.99
CA GLY A 1 -14.33 3.12 -2.98
C GLY A 1 -13.31 2.30 -2.24
N ILE A 2 -12.68 1.31 -2.87
CA ILE A 2 -11.49 0.67 -2.28
C ILE A 2 -10.34 1.66 -2.41
N ASP A 3 -9.66 1.96 -1.30
CA ASP A 3 -8.42 2.77 -1.32
C ASP A 3 -7.24 1.88 -1.74
N TRP A 4 -6.50 2.37 -2.74
CA TRP A 4 -5.41 1.64 -3.39
C TRP A 4 -4.07 2.32 -3.14
N LEU A 5 -3.05 1.51 -2.93
CA LEU A 5 -1.64 1.89 -3.00
C LEU A 5 -1.09 1.54 -4.38
N ASP A 6 -0.60 2.53 -5.12
CA ASP A 6 0.20 2.28 -6.32
C ASP A 6 1.61 1.86 -5.91
N LEU A 7 2.04 0.69 -6.38
CA LEU A 7 3.35 0.10 -6.09
C LEU A 7 4.18 0.03 -7.36
N LYS A 8 5.41 0.52 -7.27
CA LYS A 8 6.45 0.28 -8.27
C LYS A 8 7.32 -0.88 -7.82
N TYR A 9 7.58 -1.81 -8.73
CA TYR A 9 8.39 -2.98 -8.45
C TYR A 9 9.39 -3.25 -9.57
N ARG A 10 10.44 -3.98 -9.21
CA ARG A 10 11.38 -4.57 -10.15
C ARG A 10 11.83 -5.90 -9.58
N ILE A 11 11.55 -6.98 -10.31
CA ILE A 11 12.01 -8.32 -9.96
C ILE A 11 13.09 -8.71 -10.95
N THR A 12 14.25 -9.09 -10.42
CA THR A 12 15.38 -9.58 -11.21
C THR A 12 15.75 -10.97 -10.73
N ILE A 13 15.83 -11.93 -11.65
CA ILE A 13 16.33 -13.27 -11.38
C ILE A 13 17.56 -13.47 -12.24
N GLY A 14 18.74 -13.53 -11.61
CA GLY A 14 20.01 -13.47 -12.34
C GLY A 14 20.16 -12.12 -13.05
N ARG A 15 20.16 -12.13 -14.39
CA ARG A 15 20.22 -10.92 -15.24
C ARG A 15 18.88 -10.55 -15.87
N GLU A 16 17.88 -11.42 -15.72
CA GLU A 16 16.58 -11.27 -16.37
C GLU A 16 15.62 -10.48 -15.49
N VAL A 17 14.90 -9.55 -16.10
CA VAL A 17 13.80 -8.84 -15.46
C VAL A 17 12.52 -9.65 -15.64
N VAL A 18 11.80 -9.88 -14.55
CA VAL A 18 10.56 -10.65 -14.55
C VAL A 18 9.41 -9.76 -14.08
N GLU A 19 8.30 -9.82 -14.80
CA GLU A 19 7.06 -9.12 -14.42
C GLU A 19 6.25 -9.98 -13.44
N ILE A 20 5.64 -9.34 -12.43
CA ILE A 20 4.80 -10.03 -11.44
C ILE A 20 3.68 -10.84 -12.10
N PRO A 21 2.93 -10.31 -13.09
CA PRO A 21 1.89 -11.09 -13.77
C PRO A 21 2.40 -12.39 -14.42
N ASP A 22 3.60 -12.37 -15.02
CA ASP A 22 4.19 -13.56 -15.64
C ASP A 22 4.65 -14.56 -14.58
N LEU A 23 5.32 -14.07 -13.53
CA LEU A 23 5.75 -14.91 -12.41
C LEU A 23 4.56 -15.62 -11.76
N LEU A 24 3.51 -14.87 -11.43
CA LEU A 24 2.31 -15.41 -10.79
C LEU A 24 1.56 -16.39 -11.70
N ARG A 25 1.42 -16.10 -12.99
CA ARG A 25 0.83 -17.04 -13.96
C ARG A 25 1.58 -18.37 -14.00
N GLN A 26 2.91 -18.35 -13.89
CA GLN A 26 3.70 -19.59 -13.89
C GLN A 26 3.49 -20.39 -12.60
N LEU A 27 3.45 -19.73 -11.44
CA LEU A 27 3.19 -20.37 -10.15
C LEU A 27 1.76 -20.92 -10.04
N GLN A 28 0.76 -20.20 -10.54
CA GLN A 28 -0.65 -20.63 -10.54
C GLN A 28 -0.88 -21.91 -11.36
N ASN A 29 -0.03 -22.18 -12.36
CA ASN A 29 -0.07 -23.42 -13.14
C ASN A 29 0.54 -24.63 -12.40
N GLY A 30 0.86 -24.49 -11.12
CA GLY A 30 1.41 -25.57 -10.28
C GLY A 30 2.85 -25.94 -10.61
N LYS A 31 3.57 -25.09 -11.36
CA LYS A 31 4.99 -25.30 -11.64
C LYS A 31 5.80 -24.81 -10.43
N PRO A 32 6.67 -25.63 -9.83
CA PRO A 32 7.51 -25.20 -8.71
C PRO A 32 8.69 -24.31 -9.15
N TYR A 33 8.66 -23.81 -10.38
CA TYR A 33 9.74 -23.04 -11.00
C TYR A 33 9.19 -21.95 -11.92
N VAL A 34 9.97 -20.89 -12.06
CA VAL A 34 9.74 -19.81 -13.03
C VAL A 34 10.72 -19.98 -14.18
N ARG A 35 10.21 -20.07 -15.40
CA ARG A 35 11.00 -20.06 -16.64
C ARG A 35 11.32 -18.63 -17.03
N LEU A 36 12.60 -18.34 -17.23
CA LEU A 36 13.12 -17.03 -17.64
C LEU A 36 13.17 -16.89 -19.17
N ALA A 37 13.39 -15.67 -19.66
CA ALA A 37 13.44 -15.36 -21.09
C ALA A 37 14.62 -16.06 -21.81
N ASP A 38 15.73 -16.28 -21.10
CA ASP A 38 16.88 -17.05 -21.58
C ASP A 38 16.63 -18.58 -21.66
N GLY A 39 15.46 -19.03 -21.21
CA GLY A 39 15.05 -20.44 -21.21
C GLY A 39 15.46 -21.22 -19.97
N SER A 40 16.20 -20.62 -19.04
CA SER A 40 16.53 -21.24 -17.75
C SER A 40 15.31 -21.34 -16.83
N ASN A 41 15.37 -22.25 -15.86
CA ASN A 41 14.32 -22.42 -14.85
C ASN A 41 14.91 -22.12 -13.47
N VAL A 42 14.18 -21.33 -12.68
CA VAL A 42 14.55 -21.01 -11.30
C VAL A 42 13.49 -21.54 -10.35
N TYR A 43 13.93 -22.39 -9.42
CA TYR A 43 13.10 -22.91 -8.35
C TYR A 43 12.97 -21.86 -7.24
N LEU A 44 11.74 -21.66 -6.77
CA LEU A 44 11.47 -20.81 -5.61
C LEU A 44 11.22 -21.69 -4.39
N PRO A 45 11.61 -21.26 -3.18
CA PRO A 45 11.21 -21.91 -1.93
C PRO A 45 9.67 -22.04 -1.84
N GLU A 46 9.18 -23.15 -1.27
CA GLU A 46 7.75 -23.47 -1.24
C GLU A 46 6.93 -22.41 -0.46
N ASP A 47 7.46 -21.94 0.66
CA ASP A 47 6.90 -20.86 1.47
C ASP A 47 6.78 -19.56 0.66
N LEU A 48 7.82 -19.19 -0.09
CA LEU A 48 7.78 -18.03 -0.97
C LEU A 48 6.73 -18.19 -2.08
N GLN A 49 6.60 -19.39 -2.66
CA GLN A 49 5.55 -19.66 -3.66
C GLN A 49 4.15 -19.46 -3.08
N GLN A 50 3.87 -20.07 -1.93
CA GLN A 50 2.56 -19.97 -1.27
C GLN A 50 2.22 -18.52 -0.94
N GLN A 51 3.20 -17.75 -0.47
CA GLN A 51 3.02 -16.35 -0.08
C GLN A 51 2.81 -15.44 -1.30
N LEU A 52 3.53 -15.67 -2.40
CA LEU A 52 3.29 -14.95 -3.66
C LEU A 52 1.91 -15.28 -4.26
N LEU A 53 1.45 -16.53 -4.14
CA LEU A 53 0.11 -16.93 -4.57
C LEU A 53 -0.98 -16.31 -3.69
N ALA A 54 -0.80 -16.28 -2.37
CA ALA A 54 -1.70 -15.57 -1.47
C ALA A 54 -1.75 -14.07 -1.80
N PHE A 55 -0.57 -13.47 -2.00
CA PHE A 55 -0.43 -12.06 -2.38
C PHE A 55 -1.13 -11.73 -3.72
N SER A 56 -1.10 -12.65 -4.68
CA SER A 56 -1.76 -12.47 -5.99
C SER A 56 -3.25 -12.19 -5.91
N GLN A 57 -3.95 -12.67 -4.87
CA GLN A 57 -5.39 -12.47 -4.69
C GLN A 57 -5.74 -11.02 -4.38
N TYR A 58 -4.78 -10.25 -3.88
CA TYR A 58 -4.97 -8.86 -3.46
C TYR A 58 -4.48 -7.86 -4.52
N LEU A 59 -3.71 -8.29 -5.52
CA LEU A 59 -3.13 -7.38 -6.50
C LEU A 59 -4.11 -7.04 -7.63
N ASP A 60 -4.21 -5.75 -7.94
CA ASP A 60 -4.71 -5.29 -9.24
C ASP A 60 -3.53 -5.30 -10.23
N LEU A 61 -3.50 -6.31 -11.09
CA LEU A 61 -2.42 -6.60 -12.03
C LEU A 61 -2.58 -5.91 -13.40
N LYS A 62 -3.46 -4.90 -13.51
CA LYS A 62 -3.96 -4.37 -14.79
C LYS A 62 -2.92 -4.00 -15.85
N ASN A 63 -1.67 -3.66 -15.50
CA ASN A 63 -0.76 -3.05 -16.46
C ASN A 63 0.57 -3.77 -16.73
N GLY A 64 1.05 -4.67 -15.85
CA GLY A 64 2.27 -5.46 -16.06
C GLY A 64 3.44 -4.71 -16.72
N LYS A 65 4.04 -3.74 -16.02
CA LYS A 65 5.22 -2.94 -16.47
C LYS A 65 5.98 -2.37 -15.26
N GLY A 66 6.25 -3.20 -14.24
CA GLY A 66 6.82 -2.72 -12.98
C GLY A 66 5.88 -1.86 -12.12
N GLU A 67 4.58 -1.89 -12.41
CA GLU A 67 3.53 -1.21 -11.64
C GLU A 67 2.41 -2.20 -11.28
N THR A 68 1.93 -2.13 -10.05
CA THR A 68 0.77 -2.88 -9.56
C THR A 68 0.04 -2.07 -8.49
N ARG A 69 -1.18 -2.47 -8.12
CA ARG A 69 -1.89 -1.85 -7.00
C ARG A 69 -2.26 -2.88 -5.96
N LEU A 70 -2.21 -2.46 -4.72
CA LEU A 70 -2.59 -3.25 -3.56
C LEU A 70 -3.62 -2.44 -2.75
N PRO A 71 -4.72 -3.05 -2.26
CA PRO A 71 -5.61 -2.39 -1.32
C PRO A 71 -4.82 -1.98 -0.08
N MET A 72 -5.09 -0.79 0.47
CA MET A 72 -4.40 -0.34 1.69
C MET A 72 -4.53 -1.34 2.86
N ALA A 73 -5.65 -2.07 2.93
CA ALA A 73 -5.87 -3.13 3.91
C ALA A 73 -4.87 -4.30 3.82
N GLY A 74 -4.24 -4.51 2.67
CA GLY A 74 -3.25 -5.56 2.44
C GLY A 74 -1.80 -5.11 2.59
N ILE A 75 -1.54 -3.85 2.97
CA ILE A 75 -0.18 -3.27 2.92
C ILE A 75 0.84 -4.03 3.80
N THR A 76 0.40 -4.66 4.89
CA THR A 76 1.26 -5.43 5.79
C THR A 76 1.83 -6.70 5.15
N LEU A 77 1.15 -7.25 4.13
CA LEU A 77 1.62 -8.44 3.40
C LEU A 77 2.98 -8.22 2.72
N LEU A 78 3.30 -6.97 2.36
CA LEU A 78 4.59 -6.61 1.78
C LEU A 78 5.76 -6.88 2.73
N GLN A 79 5.55 -6.72 4.03
CA GLN A 79 6.58 -7.03 5.03
C GLN A 79 6.70 -8.52 5.29
N ASP A 80 5.59 -9.26 5.24
CA ASP A 80 5.62 -10.72 5.34
C ASP A 80 6.47 -11.30 4.19
N LEU A 81 6.27 -10.79 2.97
CA LEU A 81 7.12 -11.14 1.82
C LEU A 81 8.60 -10.81 2.05
N GLN A 82 8.90 -9.62 2.58
CA GLN A 82 10.28 -9.23 2.90
C GLN A 82 10.90 -10.09 4.01
N ALA A 83 10.11 -10.55 4.98
CA ALA A 83 10.59 -11.37 6.09
C ALA A 83 10.98 -12.80 5.66
N LEU A 84 10.40 -13.31 4.59
CA LEU A 84 10.71 -14.64 4.05
C LEU A 84 12.06 -14.71 3.33
N THR A 85 12.53 -13.58 2.78
CA THR A 85 13.78 -13.57 2.00
C THR A 85 14.44 -12.20 1.96
N GLU A 86 15.76 -12.19 2.11
CA GLU A 86 16.60 -10.99 1.96
C GLU A 86 16.62 -10.40 0.54
N HIS A 87 16.07 -11.12 -0.44
CA HIS A 87 16.01 -10.72 -1.84
C HIS A 87 14.83 -9.79 -2.15
N ILE A 88 13.85 -9.69 -1.25
CA ILE A 88 12.76 -8.72 -1.35
C ILE A 88 13.13 -7.53 -0.47
N ARG A 89 13.02 -6.32 -1.03
CA ARG A 89 13.33 -5.08 -0.31
C ARG A 89 12.25 -4.05 -0.57
N LEU A 90 11.70 -3.51 0.51
CA LEU A 90 10.82 -2.36 0.49
C LEU A 90 11.65 -1.09 0.53
N ASP A 91 11.22 -0.08 -0.21
CA ASP A 91 11.83 1.24 -0.07
C ASP A 91 11.48 1.86 1.29
N LYS A 92 12.24 2.90 1.65
CA LYS A 92 12.07 3.58 2.93
C LYS A 92 10.65 4.13 3.13
N GLN A 93 10.05 4.67 2.06
CA GLN A 93 8.71 5.27 2.13
C GLN A 93 7.64 4.22 2.43
N THR A 94 7.70 3.07 1.76
CA THR A 94 6.79 1.95 1.95
C THR A 94 6.98 1.34 3.34
N ALA A 95 8.23 1.17 3.78
CA ALA A 95 8.51 0.67 5.13
C ALA A 95 7.96 1.62 6.22
N GLU A 96 8.18 2.93 6.09
CA GLU A 96 7.64 3.94 7.02
C GLU A 96 6.11 3.95 7.01
N LEU A 97 5.48 3.81 5.85
CA LEU A 97 4.02 3.74 5.74
C LEU A 97 3.47 2.53 6.48
N ILE A 98 4.07 1.34 6.33
CA ILE A 98 3.58 0.14 7.01
C ILE A 98 3.80 0.25 8.53
N GLU A 99 4.93 0.81 8.99
CA GLU A 99 5.14 1.04 10.41
C GLU A 99 4.13 2.04 11.00
N LYS A 100 3.78 3.10 10.26
CA LYS A 100 2.68 4.00 10.66
C LYS A 100 1.35 3.27 10.78
N TYR A 101 1.04 2.38 9.84
CA TYR A 101 -0.18 1.55 9.89
C TYR A 101 -0.20 0.63 11.11
N ARG A 102 0.93 0.02 11.48
CA ARG A 102 1.00 -0.85 12.66
C ARG A 102 0.98 -0.09 13.98
N ALA A 103 1.62 1.08 14.01
CA ALA A 103 1.64 1.95 15.18
C ALA A 103 0.37 2.80 15.33
N PHE A 104 -0.62 2.63 14.44
CA PHE A 104 -1.88 3.35 14.55
C PHE A 104 -2.69 2.82 15.74
N ASP A 105 -2.96 3.72 16.68
CA ASP A 105 -3.75 3.47 17.88
C ASP A 105 -5.02 4.35 17.89
N ALA A 106 -4.85 5.65 17.61
CA ALA A 106 -5.94 6.62 17.51
C ALA A 106 -5.60 7.78 16.56
N ILE A 107 -6.64 8.49 16.10
CA ILE A 107 -6.50 9.75 15.36
C ILE A 107 -5.86 10.79 16.29
N ARG A 108 -4.73 11.35 15.87
CA ARG A 108 -3.99 12.34 16.66
C ARG A 108 -4.66 13.71 16.56
N GLN A 109 -4.62 14.45 17.67
CA GLN A 109 -5.02 15.85 17.65
C GLN A 109 -3.92 16.69 17.00
N VAL A 110 -4.25 17.36 15.90
CA VAL A 110 -3.33 18.24 15.16
C VAL A 110 -3.58 19.68 15.57
N ALA A 111 -2.52 20.47 15.77
CA ALA A 111 -2.67 21.90 16.03
C ALA A 111 -3.26 22.61 14.79
N PRO A 112 -4.19 23.55 14.96
CA PRO A 112 -4.68 24.35 13.84
C PRO A 112 -3.53 25.07 13.12
N PRO A 113 -3.57 25.23 11.79
CA PRO A 113 -2.53 25.95 11.05
C PRO A 113 -2.48 27.42 11.51
N GLY A 114 -1.27 27.98 11.58
CA GLY A 114 -1.06 29.35 12.10
C GLY A 114 -1.74 30.47 11.29
N GLY A 115 -2.22 30.19 10.08
CA GLY A 115 -3.00 31.11 9.26
C GLY A 115 -4.50 31.13 9.58
N LEU A 116 -4.96 30.30 10.52
CA LEU A 116 -6.37 30.24 10.90
C LEU A 116 -6.73 31.43 11.81
N HIS A 117 -7.49 32.39 11.28
CA HIS A 117 -8.04 33.49 12.06
C HIS A 117 -9.39 33.07 12.69
N GLY A 118 -9.33 32.54 13.91
CA GLY A 118 -10.51 32.16 14.71
C GLY A 118 -10.31 30.87 15.49
N GLU A 119 -11.24 30.54 16.38
CA GLU A 119 -11.23 29.28 17.14
C GLU A 119 -12.15 28.24 16.48
N LEU A 120 -11.61 27.04 16.23
CA LEU A 120 -12.39 25.90 15.77
C LEU A 120 -13.33 25.44 16.88
N ARG A 121 -14.60 25.19 16.55
CA ARG A 121 -15.50 24.43 17.43
C ARG A 121 -15.00 23.00 17.58
N SER A 122 -15.33 22.32 18.68
CA SER A 122 -14.83 20.97 18.96
C SER A 122 -15.10 19.97 17.83
N TYR A 123 -16.26 20.04 17.17
CA TYR A 123 -16.56 19.18 16.02
C TYR A 123 -15.69 19.54 14.78
N GLN A 124 -15.37 20.82 14.57
CA GLN A 124 -14.51 21.27 13.46
C GLN A 124 -13.06 20.83 13.68
N LYS A 125 -12.61 20.85 14.94
CA LYS A 125 -11.31 20.32 15.33
C LYS A 125 -11.21 18.82 15.07
N HIS A 126 -12.25 18.05 15.44
CA HIS A 126 -12.30 16.62 15.12
C HIS A 126 -12.33 16.35 13.61
N GLY A 127 -13.08 17.14 12.84
CA GLY A 127 -13.09 17.05 11.37
C GLY A 127 -11.71 17.32 10.77
N MET A 128 -11.00 18.34 11.26
CA MET A 128 -9.63 18.64 10.86
C MET A 128 -8.68 17.48 11.22
N ASP A 129 -8.74 16.96 12.45
CA ASP A 129 -7.91 15.84 12.89
C ASP A 129 -8.14 14.59 12.02
N TRP A 130 -9.40 14.32 11.66
CA TRP A 130 -9.75 13.23 10.75
C TRP A 130 -9.22 13.44 9.34
N LEU A 131 -9.32 14.66 8.79
CA LEU A 131 -8.76 14.97 7.47
C LEU A 131 -7.23 14.86 7.44
N PHE A 132 -6.56 15.29 8.51
CA PHE A 132 -5.11 15.10 8.64
C PHE A 132 -4.74 13.63 8.74
N PHE A 133 -5.51 12.83 9.48
CA PHE A 133 -5.36 11.37 9.51
C PHE A 133 -5.52 10.75 8.11
N LEU A 134 -6.58 11.09 7.38
CA LEU A 134 -6.75 10.57 6.01
C LEU A 134 -5.58 10.93 5.11
N LYS A 135 -5.11 12.17 5.19
CA LYS A 135 -3.93 12.63 4.45
C LYS A 135 -2.65 11.87 4.86
N GLU A 136 -2.43 11.66 6.15
CA GLU A 136 -1.23 10.99 6.68
C GLU A 136 -1.17 9.51 6.28
N PHE A 137 -2.32 8.86 6.18
CA PHE A 137 -2.46 7.44 5.85
C PHE A 137 -2.80 7.18 4.37
N TYR A 138 -2.80 8.23 3.55
CA TYR A 138 -3.14 8.22 2.12
C TYR A 138 -4.54 7.65 1.81
N PHE A 139 -5.47 7.80 2.75
CA PHE A 139 -6.85 7.38 2.58
C PHE A 139 -7.69 8.41 1.84
N GLY A 140 -8.66 7.92 1.08
CA GLY A 140 -9.76 8.72 0.58
C GLY A 140 -10.83 8.86 1.66
N GLY A 141 -11.44 10.03 1.78
CA GLY A 141 -12.58 10.22 2.68
C GLY A 141 -13.57 11.24 2.14
N ILE A 142 -14.85 11.00 2.42
CA ILE A 142 -15.93 11.96 2.16
C ILE A 142 -16.32 12.55 3.51
N LEU A 143 -16.09 13.84 3.68
CA LEU A 143 -16.56 14.56 4.85
C LEU A 143 -18.05 14.90 4.68
N ALA A 144 -18.92 14.01 5.16
CA ALA A 144 -20.37 14.13 5.04
C ALA A 144 -21.03 14.76 6.29
N ASP A 145 -20.48 15.85 6.80
CA ASP A 145 -21.04 16.56 7.97
C ASP A 145 -22.26 17.42 7.56
N ASP A 146 -23.27 17.53 8.44
CA ASP A 146 -24.58 18.14 8.16
C ASP A 146 -24.48 19.59 7.62
N MET A 147 -25.41 19.97 6.74
CA MET A 147 -25.39 21.27 6.06
C MET A 147 -25.66 22.42 7.06
N GLY A 148 -24.66 23.27 7.32
CA GLY A 148 -24.77 24.46 8.18
C GLY A 148 -23.56 24.75 9.09
N LEU A 149 -22.58 23.84 9.14
CA LEU A 149 -21.52 23.83 10.17
C LEU A 149 -20.18 24.52 9.79
N GLY A 150 -20.11 25.20 8.64
CA GLY A 150 -18.91 25.96 8.22
C GLY A 150 -17.75 25.09 7.71
N LYS A 151 -18.02 24.20 6.75
CA LYS A 151 -17.03 23.25 6.16
C LYS A 151 -15.81 23.92 5.52
N THR A 152 -15.92 25.17 5.08
CA THR A 152 -14.81 25.90 4.44
C THR A 152 -13.63 26.12 5.38
N VAL A 153 -13.87 26.29 6.68
CA VAL A 153 -12.80 26.54 7.66
C VAL A 153 -11.97 25.28 7.95
N GLN A 154 -12.50 24.09 7.66
CA GLN A 154 -11.81 22.82 7.92
C GLN A 154 -10.88 22.38 6.77
N VAL A 155 -10.92 23.07 5.62
CA VAL A 155 -10.18 22.71 4.40
C VAL A 155 -9.16 23.79 3.99
N VAL A 156 -9.10 24.92 4.71
CA VAL A 156 -8.15 26.03 4.46
C VAL A 156 -6.83 25.80 5.19
#